data_AF-A0A952DPN9-F1
#
_entry.id   AF-A0A952DPN9-F1
#
_cell.length_a   1.000
_cell.length_b   1.000
_cell.length_c   1.000
_cell.angle_alpha   90.00
_cell.angle_beta   90.00
_cell.angle_gamma   90.00
#
_symmetry.space_group_name_H-M   'P 1'
#
loop_
_entity.id
_entity.type
_entity.pdbx_description
1 polymer ?
#
loop_
_entity_poly.entity_id
_entity_poly.type
_entity_poly.pdbx_seq_one_letter_code
_entity_poly.pdbx_strand_id
1 'polypeptide(L)'
;MAAAFAFAGASSSIDYSRPEAWLARPGLDSVASLVPKDSGYSNLAASARADVFYVHPTTGMRKDVANVPIDDPQALATARVMLMAQATPFNGIARIYAPRYRQIALHVYDEDETALQAPMNFAYEDVRRAFSYYAEHENQGRPFFLVAHSQGSNHALRLLIEDIQGTPLEARLVAAYLPGMPTPRRSFTEHLTHIPPCASPAQTGCVAIWGVFAEGYRDFAGWESSNVYWDAAIRRWRSPKGMPLVNVNPVSWRENDAATPASLHLGAVPFGVAATHFSHPVARLVSARTAHGYTLVSPAPPAGLFDDGGVFSRGNYHVFDINLFWVDLRANARRRLTAFLMQRGEAKYPLIEGPVTASATIGRPFRLQLAVRNAPAVFSAQNLPAGLHLNDSTGEITGVPTAPGPHAVVVTATNTAGASTAELALIVDAAVD
;
A
#
# COMPACT_ATOMS: atom_id res chain seq x y z
N MET A 1 24.75 13.37 -34.71
CA MET A 1 25.15 14.34 -33.66
C MET A 1 24.17 14.19 -32.53
N ALA A 2 24.57 13.48 -31.47
CA ALA A 2 23.76 13.32 -30.26
C ALA A 2 23.77 14.65 -29.51
N ALA A 3 22.60 15.25 -29.29
CA ALA A 3 22.46 16.38 -28.41
C ALA A 3 22.75 15.89 -26.98
N ALA A 4 23.88 16.30 -26.43
CA ALA A 4 24.18 16.13 -25.02
C ALA A 4 23.19 17.00 -24.24
N PHE A 5 22.22 16.37 -23.58
CA PHE A 5 21.44 17.04 -22.56
C PHE A 5 22.38 17.41 -21.42
N ALA A 6 22.61 18.71 -21.24
CA ALA A 6 23.38 19.23 -20.14
C ALA A 6 22.65 18.93 -18.82
N PHE A 7 23.36 18.34 -17.85
CA PHE A 7 22.95 18.38 -16.44
C PHE A 7 22.97 19.86 -16.01
N ALA A 8 21.82 20.52 -16.08
CA ALA A 8 21.67 21.87 -15.54
C ALA A 8 21.69 21.77 -14.01
N GLY A 9 22.82 22.17 -13.42
CA GLY A 9 23.01 22.35 -11.99
C GLY A 9 23.77 21.21 -11.32
N ALA A 10 25.05 21.45 -11.01
CA ALA A 10 25.67 20.82 -9.86
C ALA A 10 24.75 21.04 -8.66
N SER A 11 24.18 19.99 -8.05
CA SER A 11 23.27 20.18 -6.93
C SER A 11 23.44 19.03 -5.94
N SER A 12 23.96 19.39 -4.77
CA SER A 12 24.29 18.54 -3.63
C SER A 12 23.30 17.41 -3.39
N SER A 13 23.77 16.30 -2.81
CA SER A 13 22.90 15.25 -2.27
C SER A 13 21.77 15.86 -1.44
N ILE A 14 20.55 15.36 -1.60
CA ILE A 14 19.40 15.78 -0.79
C ILE A 14 19.73 15.51 0.69
N ASP A 15 19.60 16.53 1.53
CA ASP A 15 19.77 16.41 2.97
C ASP A 15 18.48 15.92 3.61
N TYR A 16 18.38 14.60 3.85
CA TYR A 16 17.20 13.96 4.44
C TYR A 16 17.00 14.26 5.94
N SER A 17 17.92 14.97 6.59
CA SER A 17 17.67 15.51 7.94
C SER A 17 16.63 16.61 7.95
N ARG A 18 16.46 17.28 6.80
CA ARG A 18 15.60 18.43 6.63
C ARG A 18 14.15 18.05 6.41
N PRO A 19 13.18 18.74 7.06
CA PRO A 19 11.75 18.53 6.82
C PRO A 19 11.33 18.58 5.35
N GLU A 20 11.90 19.52 4.58
CA GLU A 20 11.58 19.74 3.18
C GLU A 20 11.97 18.59 2.26
N ALA A 21 12.80 17.64 2.71
CA ALA A 21 13.14 16.44 1.95
C ALA A 21 12.02 15.37 1.98
N TRP A 22 10.92 15.60 2.70
CA TRP A 22 9.86 14.63 2.93
C TRP A 22 8.50 15.15 2.45
N LEU A 23 7.74 14.29 1.76
CA LEU A 23 6.30 14.51 1.54
C LEU A 23 5.48 14.16 2.79
N ALA A 24 5.97 13.20 3.59
CA ALA A 24 5.43 12.86 4.89
C ALA A 24 6.57 12.43 5.84
N ARG A 25 6.54 12.93 7.06
CA ARG A 25 7.36 12.51 8.20
C ARG A 25 6.58 12.87 9.46
N PRO A 26 6.59 12.05 10.53
CA PRO A 26 5.93 12.39 11.78
C PRO A 26 6.33 13.79 12.27
N GLY A 27 5.34 14.59 12.66
CA GLY A 27 5.52 15.99 13.06
C GLY A 27 5.34 17.01 11.91
N LEU A 28 5.17 16.58 10.66
CA LEU A 28 4.83 17.45 9.53
C LEU A 28 3.36 17.31 9.15
N ASP A 29 2.73 18.44 8.82
CA ASP A 29 1.42 18.44 8.18
C ASP A 29 1.52 17.78 6.79
N SER A 30 0.71 16.76 6.56
CA SER A 30 0.78 15.98 5.33
C SER A 30 -0.55 15.34 5.00
N VAL A 31 -0.83 15.24 3.70
CA VAL A 31 -1.99 14.52 3.15
C VAL A 31 -1.97 13.02 3.48
N ALA A 32 -0.82 12.46 3.91
CA ALA A 32 -0.72 11.10 4.45
C ALA A 32 -1.55 10.89 5.72
N SER A 33 -1.93 11.97 6.42
CA SER A 33 -2.79 11.93 7.61
C SER A 33 -4.29 11.90 7.28
N LEU A 34 -4.66 12.03 6.01
CA LEU A 34 -6.07 12.04 5.60
C LEU A 34 -6.69 10.65 5.67
N VAL A 35 -7.99 10.63 5.90
CA VAL A 35 -8.87 9.47 5.75
C VAL A 35 -9.99 9.83 4.78
N PRO A 36 -10.59 8.85 4.07
CA PRO A 36 -11.65 9.16 3.12
C PRO A 36 -12.79 9.90 3.83
N LYS A 37 -13.32 10.94 3.19
CA LYS A 37 -14.29 11.83 3.83
C LYS A 37 -15.51 11.04 4.33
N ASP A 38 -15.97 11.37 5.53
CA ASP A 38 -17.17 10.81 6.17
C ASP A 38 -17.19 9.26 6.27
N SER A 39 -16.02 8.61 6.18
CA SER A 39 -15.90 7.14 6.12
C SER A 39 -15.83 6.43 7.47
N GLY A 40 -15.71 7.17 8.57
CA GLY A 40 -15.49 6.65 9.91
C GLY A 40 -14.07 6.12 10.18
N TYR A 41 -13.22 6.00 9.16
CA TYR A 41 -11.80 5.65 9.36
C TYR A 41 -11.08 6.76 10.11
N SER A 42 -10.05 6.40 10.87
CA SER A 42 -9.27 7.34 11.69
C SER A 42 -7.79 7.27 11.36
N ASN A 43 -7.10 8.41 11.42
CA ASN A 43 -5.65 8.42 11.49
C ASN A 43 -5.22 8.04 12.92
N LEU A 44 -4.56 6.90 13.07
CA LEU A 44 -4.11 6.36 14.35
C LEU A 44 -2.57 6.36 14.48
N ALA A 45 -1.88 7.18 13.68
CA ALA A 45 -0.42 7.27 13.66
C ALA A 45 0.19 7.59 15.04
N ALA A 46 -0.51 8.34 15.90
CA ALA A 46 -0.05 8.67 17.26
C ALA A 46 0.08 7.44 18.17
N SER A 47 -0.77 6.43 17.98
CA SER A 47 -0.74 5.15 18.72
C SER A 47 -0.08 4.02 17.91
N ALA A 48 0.48 4.32 16.75
CA ALA A 48 1.02 3.31 15.84
C ALA A 48 2.19 2.54 16.48
N ARG A 49 2.23 1.23 16.23
CA ARG A 49 3.30 0.33 16.68
C ARG A 49 4.29 -0.05 15.58
N ALA A 50 4.06 0.43 14.37
CA ALA A 50 4.93 0.25 13.23
C ALA A 50 5.13 1.57 12.48
N ASP A 51 6.03 1.52 11.50
CA ASP A 51 6.27 2.58 10.53
C ASP A 51 5.99 2.08 9.11
N VAL A 52 5.76 2.99 8.20
CA VAL A 52 5.71 2.77 6.76
C VAL A 52 6.78 3.64 6.14
N PHE A 53 7.68 3.03 5.38
CA PHE A 53 8.50 3.75 4.42
C PHE A 53 7.84 3.62 3.04
N TYR A 54 7.27 4.72 2.55
CA TYR A 54 6.52 4.78 1.30
C TYR A 54 7.37 5.42 0.19
N VAL A 55 7.59 4.69 -0.92
CA VAL A 55 8.27 5.22 -2.11
C VAL A 55 7.22 5.51 -3.19
N HIS A 56 7.03 6.80 -3.49
CA HIS A 56 6.00 7.23 -4.43
C HIS A 56 6.31 6.83 -5.88
N PRO A 57 5.32 6.77 -6.79
CA PRO A 57 5.53 6.45 -8.20
C PRO A 57 6.19 7.62 -8.96
N THR A 58 6.41 7.45 -10.27
CA THR A 58 6.70 8.58 -11.16
C THR A 58 5.53 9.57 -11.13
N THR A 59 5.84 10.82 -10.83
CA THR A 59 4.84 11.91 -10.71
C THR A 59 5.10 13.05 -11.70
N GLY A 60 6.17 12.94 -12.49
CA GLY A 60 6.67 13.98 -13.38
C GLY A 60 6.32 13.71 -14.83
N MET A 61 5.64 14.68 -15.46
CA MET A 61 5.16 14.60 -16.84
C MET A 61 6.01 15.42 -17.83
N ARG A 62 7.16 15.95 -17.37
CA ARG A 62 8.07 16.72 -18.23
C ARG A 62 8.64 15.85 -19.35
N LYS A 63 8.90 16.47 -20.50
CA LYS A 63 9.43 15.79 -21.70
C LYS A 63 10.87 16.19 -22.05
N ASP A 64 11.43 17.13 -21.31
CA ASP A 64 12.72 17.77 -21.59
C ASP A 64 13.80 17.44 -20.56
N VAL A 65 13.48 16.60 -19.56
CA VAL A 65 14.40 16.16 -18.51
C VAL A 65 14.20 14.68 -18.21
N ALA A 66 15.30 13.93 -18.02
CA ALA A 66 15.19 12.51 -17.67
C ALA A 66 14.81 12.30 -16.19
N ASN A 67 15.39 13.06 -15.26
CA ASN A 67 14.97 13.10 -13.86
C ASN A 67 14.32 14.45 -13.57
N VAL A 68 13.15 14.45 -12.95
CA VAL A 68 12.43 15.68 -12.64
C VAL A 68 13.08 16.37 -11.42
N PRO A 69 13.29 17.70 -11.47
CA PRO A 69 13.77 18.46 -10.31
C PRO A 69 12.91 18.18 -9.07
N ILE A 70 13.57 18.11 -7.90
CA ILE A 70 12.88 17.75 -6.65
C ILE A 70 11.78 18.74 -6.28
N ASP A 71 11.92 19.99 -6.70
CA ASP A 71 11.05 21.14 -6.45
C ASP A 71 10.10 21.47 -7.60
N ASP A 72 9.99 20.60 -8.61
CA ASP A 72 9.04 20.76 -9.70
C ASP A 72 7.59 20.81 -9.15
N PRO A 73 6.86 21.92 -9.33
CA PRO A 73 5.58 22.14 -8.66
C PRO A 73 4.49 21.18 -9.16
N GLN A 74 4.54 20.80 -10.44
CA GLN A 74 3.57 19.88 -11.02
C GLN A 74 3.80 18.45 -10.49
N ALA A 75 5.06 18.01 -10.47
CA ALA A 75 5.40 16.70 -9.91
C ALA A 75 5.09 16.61 -8.41
N LEU A 76 5.29 17.69 -7.64
CA LEU A 76 4.91 17.74 -6.23
C LEU A 76 3.39 17.72 -6.01
N ALA A 77 2.62 18.40 -6.85
CA ALA A 77 1.16 18.35 -6.79
C ALA A 77 0.66 16.92 -7.04
N THR A 78 1.15 16.27 -8.09
CA THR A 78 0.83 14.86 -8.38
C THR A 78 1.30 13.92 -7.27
N ALA A 79 2.51 14.13 -6.73
CA ALA A 79 3.04 13.32 -5.63
C ALA A 79 2.18 13.41 -4.37
N ARG A 80 1.59 14.58 -4.07
CA ARG A 80 0.63 14.72 -2.96
C ARG A 80 -0.65 13.93 -3.21
N VAL A 81 -1.18 13.92 -4.43
CA VAL A 81 -2.35 13.10 -4.79
C VAL A 81 -2.02 11.62 -4.63
N MET A 82 -0.87 11.16 -5.14
CA MET A 82 -0.45 9.76 -5.02
C MET A 82 -0.20 9.37 -3.56
N LEU A 83 0.44 10.22 -2.77
CA LEU A 83 0.66 9.99 -1.34
C LEU A 83 -0.67 9.81 -0.59
N MET A 84 -1.63 10.70 -0.84
CA MET A 84 -2.98 10.60 -0.29
C MET A 84 -3.65 9.29 -0.72
N ALA A 85 -3.57 8.94 -2.00
CA ALA A 85 -4.24 7.78 -2.55
C ALA A 85 -3.62 6.44 -2.08
N GLN A 86 -2.29 6.39 -1.92
CA GLN A 86 -1.54 5.15 -1.85
C GLN A 86 -0.91 4.85 -0.48
N ALA A 87 -0.60 5.87 0.34
CA ALA A 87 0.01 5.67 1.66
C ALA A 87 -1.00 5.70 2.81
N THR A 88 -2.14 6.37 2.63
CA THR A 88 -3.19 6.47 3.65
C THR A 88 -3.87 5.15 4.06
N PRO A 89 -3.88 4.04 3.29
CA PRO A 89 -4.34 2.76 3.82
C PRO A 89 -3.65 2.37 5.13
N PHE A 90 -2.42 2.83 5.34
CA PHE A 90 -1.58 2.41 6.47
C PHE A 90 -1.59 3.37 7.67
N ASN A 91 -2.20 4.56 7.57
CA ASN A 91 -2.18 5.54 8.67
C ASN A 91 -3.03 5.13 9.90
N GLY A 92 -3.77 4.02 9.81
CA GLY A 92 -4.46 3.40 10.94
C GLY A 92 -3.59 2.49 11.80
N ILE A 93 -2.38 2.15 11.34
CA ILE A 93 -1.51 1.17 12.01
C ILE A 93 -0.04 1.59 12.06
N ALA A 94 0.37 2.56 11.23
CA ALA A 94 1.76 2.98 11.08
C ALA A 94 1.94 4.50 11.02
N ARG A 95 3.12 4.95 11.46
CA ARG A 95 3.64 6.29 11.14
C ARG A 95 4.15 6.28 9.70
N ILE A 96 3.82 7.29 8.89
CA ILE A 96 4.20 7.33 7.47
C ILE A 96 5.43 8.22 7.27
N TYR A 97 6.46 7.65 6.65
CA TYR A 97 7.63 8.33 6.10
C TYR A 97 7.60 8.18 4.59
N ALA A 98 7.59 9.30 3.87
CA ALA A 98 7.58 9.35 2.41
C ALA A 98 8.58 10.40 1.94
N PRO A 99 9.75 10.01 1.41
CA PRO A 99 10.73 10.97 0.93
C PRO A 99 10.29 11.62 -0.37
N ARG A 100 10.76 12.84 -0.61
CA ARG A 100 10.90 13.37 -1.96
C ARG A 100 12.17 12.79 -2.57
N TYR A 101 12.10 12.42 -3.84
CA TYR A 101 13.27 11.99 -4.59
C TYR A 101 13.15 12.43 -6.06
N ARG A 102 14.28 12.52 -6.77
CA ARG A 102 14.29 12.95 -8.18
C ARG A 102 13.95 11.78 -9.10
N GLN A 103 12.67 11.43 -9.12
CA GLN A 103 12.08 10.41 -9.98
C GLN A 103 12.39 10.63 -11.48
N ILE A 104 12.30 9.57 -12.27
CA ILE A 104 12.39 9.71 -13.74
C ILE A 104 11.08 10.26 -14.28
N ALA A 105 11.16 11.18 -15.24
CA ALA A 105 9.98 11.63 -15.97
C ALA A 105 9.33 10.49 -16.76
N LEU A 106 8.01 10.51 -16.93
CA LEU A 106 7.26 9.38 -17.47
C LEU A 106 7.77 8.88 -18.84
N HIS A 107 8.17 9.79 -19.73
CA HIS A 107 8.68 9.45 -21.06
C HIS A 107 9.96 8.62 -21.05
N VAL A 108 10.71 8.58 -19.94
CA VAL A 108 11.93 7.78 -19.82
C VAL A 108 11.64 6.27 -19.91
N TYR A 109 10.41 5.84 -19.62
CA TYR A 109 9.99 4.46 -19.83
C TYR A 109 9.82 4.08 -21.31
N ASP A 110 9.74 5.07 -22.22
CA ASP A 110 9.69 4.84 -23.67
C ASP A 110 11.09 4.72 -24.29
N GLU A 111 12.14 5.02 -23.53
CA GLU A 111 13.54 4.94 -23.94
C GLU A 111 14.06 3.49 -23.89
N ASP A 112 15.17 3.22 -24.59
CA ASP A 112 15.78 1.89 -24.56
C ASP A 112 16.45 1.57 -23.21
N GLU A 113 16.71 0.27 -22.97
CA GLU A 113 17.33 -0.21 -21.74
C GLU A 113 18.68 0.44 -21.42
N THR A 114 19.42 0.95 -22.41
CA THR A 114 20.71 1.61 -22.17
C THR A 114 20.50 3.04 -21.68
N ALA A 115 19.64 3.79 -22.35
CA ALA A 115 19.32 5.17 -22.02
C ALA A 115 18.68 5.32 -20.64
N LEU A 116 17.82 4.37 -20.23
CA LEU A 116 17.11 4.45 -18.94
C LEU A 116 17.97 4.11 -17.71
N GLN A 117 19.15 3.49 -17.87
CA GLN A 117 19.97 3.04 -16.72
C GLN A 117 20.37 4.20 -15.80
N ALA A 118 20.96 5.25 -16.36
CA ALA A 118 21.51 6.34 -15.58
C ALA A 118 20.42 7.10 -14.81
N PRO A 119 19.28 7.50 -15.44
CA PRO A 119 18.17 8.13 -14.73
C PRO A 119 17.55 7.28 -13.62
N MET A 120 17.34 5.98 -13.87
CA MET A 120 16.79 5.06 -12.86
C MET A 120 17.74 4.85 -11.68
N ASN A 121 19.05 4.73 -11.94
CA ASN A 121 20.05 4.62 -10.87
C ASN A 121 20.16 5.91 -10.06
N PHE A 122 20.08 7.07 -10.72
CA PHE A 122 20.08 8.35 -10.03
C PHE A 122 18.88 8.52 -9.09
N ALA A 123 17.69 8.17 -9.57
CA ALA A 123 16.47 8.17 -8.75
C ALA A 123 16.57 7.18 -7.57
N TYR A 124 17.09 5.97 -7.82
CA TYR A 124 17.31 4.96 -6.78
C TYR A 124 18.24 5.45 -5.68
N GLU A 125 19.33 6.13 -6.02
CA GLU A 125 20.29 6.63 -5.04
C GLU A 125 19.70 7.69 -4.09
N ASP A 126 18.75 8.50 -4.55
CA ASP A 126 17.97 9.37 -3.65
C ASP A 126 17.09 8.55 -2.70
N VAL A 127 16.35 7.57 -3.21
CA VAL A 127 15.50 6.67 -2.41
C VAL A 127 16.32 5.91 -1.37
N ARG A 128 17.49 5.39 -1.76
CA ARG A 128 18.41 4.67 -0.88
C ARG A 128 18.92 5.55 0.25
N ARG A 129 19.37 6.78 -0.05
CA ARG A 129 19.77 7.74 1.00
C ARG A 129 18.64 8.08 1.95
N ALA A 130 17.42 8.28 1.44
CA ALA A 130 16.25 8.52 2.28
C ALA A 130 15.97 7.34 3.22
N PHE A 131 16.03 6.13 2.69
CA PHE A 131 15.78 4.92 3.46
C PHE A 131 16.84 4.70 4.55
N SER A 132 18.13 4.86 4.20
CA SER A 132 19.23 4.81 5.18
C SER A 132 19.03 5.84 6.29
N TYR A 133 18.71 7.09 5.96
CA TYR A 133 18.45 8.12 6.96
C TYR A 133 17.29 7.74 7.89
N TYR A 134 16.17 7.28 7.31
CA TYR A 134 15.02 6.79 8.10
C TYR A 134 15.41 5.62 9.02
N ALA A 135 16.14 4.63 8.49
CA ALA A 135 16.51 3.43 9.23
C ALA A 135 17.46 3.74 10.41
N GLU A 136 18.39 4.68 10.22
CA GLU A 136 19.40 5.07 11.19
C GLU A 136 18.89 6.06 12.24
N HIS A 137 18.06 7.03 11.83
CA HIS A 137 17.70 8.17 12.68
C HIS A 137 16.24 8.18 13.16
N GLU A 138 15.31 7.58 12.41
CA GLU A 138 13.86 7.74 12.64
C GLU A 138 13.16 6.45 13.12
N ASN A 139 13.57 5.29 12.60
CA ASN A 139 12.90 4.00 12.85
C ASN A 139 13.02 3.53 14.30
N GLN A 140 14.16 3.79 14.95
CA GLN A 140 14.41 3.47 16.37
C GLN A 140 14.07 2.01 16.74
N GLY A 141 14.31 1.06 15.83
CA GLY A 141 14.06 -0.37 16.08
C GLY A 141 12.62 -0.85 15.85
N ARG A 142 11.72 0.04 15.41
CA ARG A 142 10.31 -0.29 15.20
C ARG A 142 10.12 -1.24 14.02
N PRO A 143 9.10 -2.13 14.08
CA PRO A 143 8.65 -2.87 12.91
C PRO A 143 8.27 -1.89 11.80
N PHE A 144 8.51 -2.26 10.54
CA PHE A 144 8.13 -1.40 9.42
C PHE A 144 7.54 -2.16 8.24
N PHE A 145 6.72 -1.46 7.47
CA PHE A 145 6.28 -1.86 6.15
C PHE A 145 7.08 -1.09 5.09
N LEU A 146 7.43 -1.77 4.00
CA LEU A 146 7.92 -1.12 2.79
C LEU A 146 6.76 -1.05 1.79
N VAL A 147 6.29 0.15 1.49
CA VAL A 147 5.15 0.35 0.59
C VAL A 147 5.62 1.16 -0.60
N ALA A 148 5.21 0.79 -1.80
CA ALA A 148 5.55 1.58 -2.97
C ALA A 148 4.55 1.37 -4.11
N HIS A 149 4.72 2.13 -5.18
CA HIS A 149 3.96 1.93 -6.42
C HIS A 149 4.81 2.26 -7.63
N SER A 150 4.59 1.56 -8.75
CA SER A 150 5.24 1.84 -10.04
C SER A 150 6.76 1.97 -9.91
N GLN A 151 7.39 3.06 -10.35
CA GLN A 151 8.83 3.29 -10.15
C GLN A 151 9.27 3.07 -8.70
N GLY A 152 8.47 3.50 -7.72
CA GLY A 152 8.74 3.26 -6.32
C GLY A 152 8.86 1.77 -6.01
N SER A 153 8.01 0.92 -6.61
CA SER A 153 8.07 -0.54 -6.45
C SER A 153 9.35 -1.13 -7.03
N ASN A 154 9.85 -0.59 -8.14
CA ASN A 154 11.17 -0.96 -8.68
C ASN A 154 12.30 -0.64 -7.69
N HIS A 155 12.29 0.57 -7.13
CA HIS A 155 13.31 0.99 -6.16
C HIS A 155 13.19 0.24 -4.83
N ALA A 156 11.97 -0.02 -4.36
CA ALA A 156 11.72 -0.76 -3.14
C ALA A 156 12.09 -2.25 -3.27
N LEU A 157 11.86 -2.89 -4.44
CA LEU A 157 12.36 -4.24 -4.71
C LEU A 157 13.89 -4.27 -4.66
N ARG A 158 14.55 -3.26 -5.22
CA ARG A 158 16.01 -3.14 -5.16
C ARG A 158 16.51 -2.91 -3.72
N LEU A 159 15.85 -2.07 -2.92
CA LEU A 159 16.14 -1.93 -1.49
C LEU A 159 16.03 -3.27 -0.74
N LEU A 160 15.00 -4.06 -1.03
CA LEU A 160 14.84 -5.39 -0.44
C LEU A 160 16.05 -6.28 -0.74
N ILE A 161 16.50 -6.28 -2.00
CA ILE A 161 17.62 -7.10 -2.48
C ILE A 161 18.97 -6.62 -1.93
N GLU A 162 19.23 -5.30 -1.96
CA GLU A 162 20.58 -4.75 -1.73
C GLU A 162 20.82 -4.31 -0.28
N ASP A 163 19.79 -3.83 0.42
CA ASP A 163 19.97 -3.11 1.70
C ASP A 163 19.17 -3.72 2.88
N ILE A 164 18.12 -4.51 2.63
CA ILE A 164 17.26 -5.06 3.71
C ILE A 164 17.57 -6.53 3.98
N GLN A 165 17.43 -7.41 2.97
CA GLN A 165 17.65 -8.84 3.13
C GLN A 165 19.08 -9.13 3.60
N GLY A 166 19.23 -10.06 4.54
CA GLY A 166 20.50 -10.44 5.14
C GLY A 166 21.02 -9.46 6.19
N THR A 167 20.27 -8.39 6.50
CA THR A 167 20.65 -7.39 7.49
C THR A 167 19.71 -7.41 8.71
N PRO A 168 20.04 -6.72 9.82
CA PRO A 168 19.11 -6.57 10.95
C PRO A 168 17.78 -5.88 10.59
N LEU A 169 17.69 -5.20 9.45
CA LEU A 169 16.44 -4.59 8.97
C LEU A 169 15.43 -5.66 8.51
N GLU A 170 15.88 -6.77 7.94
CA GLU A 170 15.01 -7.88 7.52
C GLU A 170 14.15 -8.37 8.68
N ALA A 171 14.74 -8.53 9.86
CA ALA A 171 14.04 -8.97 11.06
C ALA A 171 12.94 -7.99 11.52
N ARG A 172 12.98 -6.71 11.07
CA ARG A 172 12.00 -5.66 11.38
C ARG A 172 10.93 -5.50 10.29
N LEU A 173 11.10 -6.12 9.12
CA LEU A 173 10.14 -6.02 8.03
C LEU A 173 8.87 -6.81 8.36
N VAL A 174 7.75 -6.11 8.52
CA VAL A 174 6.45 -6.74 8.69
C VAL A 174 6.00 -7.35 7.38
N ALA A 175 5.96 -6.56 6.31
CA ALA A 175 5.76 -6.99 4.93
C ALA A 175 6.09 -5.85 3.96
N ALA A 176 6.29 -6.19 2.69
CA ALA A 176 6.35 -5.23 1.60
C ALA A 176 5.11 -5.30 0.71
N TYR A 177 4.58 -4.15 0.28
CA TYR A 177 3.50 -4.03 -0.71
C TYR A 177 4.01 -3.21 -1.89
N LEU A 178 4.32 -3.88 -3.00
CA LEU A 178 5.00 -3.31 -4.17
C LEU A 178 4.18 -3.46 -5.47
N PRO A 179 2.95 -2.90 -5.53
CA PRO A 179 2.13 -2.96 -6.74
C PRO A 179 2.68 -2.17 -7.94
N GLY A 180 2.16 -2.52 -9.11
CA GLY A 180 2.25 -1.77 -10.35
C GLY A 180 3.40 -2.15 -11.28
N MET A 181 4.41 -2.88 -10.83
CA MET A 181 5.52 -3.28 -11.72
C MET A 181 5.51 -4.78 -12.03
N PRO A 182 5.64 -5.18 -13.31
CA PRO A 182 5.80 -6.58 -13.68
C PRO A 182 7.09 -7.13 -13.10
N THR A 183 6.97 -8.02 -12.10
CA THR A 183 8.13 -8.55 -11.35
C THR A 183 8.35 -10.01 -11.69
N PRO A 184 9.48 -10.37 -12.33
CA PRO A 184 9.79 -11.76 -12.65
C PRO A 184 9.95 -12.62 -11.40
N ARG A 185 9.48 -13.88 -11.48
CA ARG A 185 9.70 -14.92 -10.47
C ARG A 185 11.17 -15.05 -10.08
N ARG A 186 12.08 -14.90 -11.06
CA ARG A 186 13.51 -15.01 -10.82
C ARG A 186 14.07 -14.01 -9.82
N SER A 187 13.42 -12.85 -9.66
CA SER A 187 13.77 -11.89 -8.60
C SER A 187 13.72 -12.55 -7.22
N PHE A 188 12.81 -13.49 -7.00
CA PHE A 188 12.62 -14.20 -5.72
C PHE A 188 13.37 -15.53 -5.62
N THR A 189 13.79 -16.12 -6.74
CA THR A 189 14.56 -17.37 -6.73
C THR A 189 16.06 -17.15 -6.80
N GLU A 190 16.51 -15.99 -7.31
CA GLU A 190 17.93 -15.70 -7.54
C GLU A 190 18.47 -14.50 -6.74
N HIS A 191 17.64 -13.53 -6.35
CA HIS A 191 18.12 -12.27 -5.74
C HIS A 191 17.54 -12.02 -4.34
N LEU A 192 16.22 -12.14 -4.19
CA LEU A 192 15.48 -11.96 -2.95
C LEU A 192 15.03 -13.31 -2.37
N THR A 193 15.99 -14.10 -1.90
CA THR A 193 15.80 -15.52 -1.53
C THR A 193 15.29 -15.75 -0.10
N HIS A 194 15.38 -14.78 0.81
CA HIS A 194 14.87 -14.89 2.18
C HIS A 194 13.47 -14.29 2.35
N ILE A 195 13.10 -13.31 1.52
CA ILE A 195 11.83 -12.58 1.60
C ILE A 195 10.94 -12.99 0.42
N PRO A 196 10.17 -14.10 0.53
CA PRO A 196 9.40 -14.64 -0.59
C PRO A 196 8.16 -13.79 -0.90
N PRO A 197 7.48 -14.06 -2.02
CA PRO A 197 6.13 -13.55 -2.22
C PRO A 197 5.18 -14.04 -1.12
N CYS A 198 4.15 -13.24 -0.83
CA CYS A 198 3.18 -13.58 0.21
C CYS A 198 2.24 -14.72 -0.22
N ALA A 199 2.17 -15.76 0.60
CA ALA A 199 1.36 -16.96 0.40
C ALA A 199 0.12 -17.03 1.33
N SER A 200 0.03 -16.15 2.34
CA SER A 200 -1.16 -16.09 3.21
C SER A 200 -1.42 -14.68 3.78
N PRO A 201 -2.67 -14.38 4.20
CA PRO A 201 -3.04 -13.07 4.74
C PRO A 201 -2.22 -12.60 5.94
N ALA A 202 -1.78 -13.51 6.80
CA ALA A 202 -1.08 -13.19 8.04
C ALA A 202 0.44 -13.42 7.95
N GLN A 203 0.96 -13.83 6.78
CA GLN A 203 2.40 -14.03 6.61
C GLN A 203 3.14 -12.70 6.78
N THR A 204 4.21 -12.75 7.57
CA THR A 204 5.16 -11.65 7.78
C THR A 204 6.45 -11.91 7.00
N GLY A 205 7.28 -10.89 6.81
CA GLY A 205 8.54 -11.03 6.07
C GLY A 205 8.36 -11.46 4.62
N CYS A 206 7.30 -10.99 3.96
CA CYS A 206 6.97 -11.35 2.58
C CYS A 206 6.65 -10.12 1.72
N VAL A 207 6.66 -10.30 0.40
CA VAL A 207 6.33 -9.25 -0.58
C VAL A 207 5.00 -9.54 -1.28
N ALA A 208 4.06 -8.60 -1.24
CA ALA A 208 2.84 -8.63 -2.04
C ALA A 208 3.03 -7.75 -3.28
N ILE A 209 2.90 -8.35 -4.47
CA ILE A 209 3.05 -7.68 -5.77
C ILE A 209 1.81 -7.99 -6.59
N TRP A 210 1.25 -6.97 -7.24
CA TRP A 210 0.17 -7.13 -8.21
C TRP A 210 0.17 -5.93 -9.15
N GLY A 211 -0.42 -6.08 -10.33
CA GLY A 211 -0.80 -4.98 -11.21
C GLY A 211 -2.21 -5.24 -11.72
N VAL A 212 -3.02 -4.20 -11.88
CA VAL A 212 -4.46 -4.32 -12.09
C VAL A 212 -4.87 -4.00 -13.51
N PHE A 213 -5.59 -4.93 -14.13
CA PHE A 213 -6.15 -4.77 -15.47
C PHE A 213 -7.62 -5.21 -15.50
N ALA A 214 -8.38 -4.73 -16.48
CA ALA A 214 -9.72 -5.19 -16.73
C ALA A 214 -9.73 -6.66 -17.19
N GLU A 215 -10.76 -7.39 -16.81
CA GLU A 215 -11.11 -8.64 -17.45
C GLU A 215 -11.22 -8.43 -18.98
N GLY A 216 -10.39 -9.15 -19.75
CA GLY A 216 -10.31 -9.02 -21.21
C GLY A 216 -9.20 -8.10 -21.75
N TYR A 217 -8.36 -7.48 -20.91
CA TYR A 217 -7.14 -6.79 -21.36
C TYR A 217 -6.19 -7.75 -22.08
N ARG A 218 -5.47 -7.26 -23.10
CA ARG A 218 -4.66 -8.12 -23.99
C ARG A 218 -3.21 -7.69 -24.19
N ASP A 219 -2.87 -6.41 -24.01
CA ASP A 219 -1.53 -5.89 -24.35
C ASP A 219 -0.53 -6.03 -23.20
N PHE A 220 -0.41 -7.23 -22.64
CA PHE A 220 0.57 -7.51 -21.58
C PHE A 220 2.00 -7.43 -22.11
N ALA A 221 2.24 -7.88 -23.35
CA ALA A 221 3.56 -7.85 -23.95
C ALA A 221 4.07 -6.41 -24.17
N GLY A 222 3.20 -5.46 -24.56
CA GLY A 222 3.55 -4.05 -24.63
C GLY A 222 3.89 -3.50 -23.25
N TRP A 223 3.02 -3.74 -22.27
CA TRP A 223 3.24 -3.35 -20.87
C TRP A 223 4.58 -3.84 -20.31
N GLU A 224 4.91 -5.12 -20.53
CA GLU A 224 6.18 -5.70 -20.08
C GLU A 224 7.39 -5.18 -20.87
N SER A 225 7.21 -4.75 -22.12
CA SER A 225 8.31 -4.18 -22.91
C SER A 225 8.71 -2.80 -22.42
N SER A 226 7.73 -1.99 -22.01
CA SER A 226 7.92 -0.60 -21.56
C SER A 226 8.24 -0.47 -20.07
N ASN A 227 8.30 -1.58 -19.34
CA ASN A 227 8.61 -1.59 -17.91
C ASN A 227 9.90 -2.36 -17.63
N VAL A 228 10.47 -2.14 -16.45
CA VAL A 228 11.74 -2.74 -16.05
C VAL A 228 11.71 -3.28 -14.64
N TYR A 229 12.58 -4.24 -14.35
CA TYR A 229 12.93 -4.71 -13.00
C TYR A 229 14.46 -4.64 -12.80
N TRP A 230 14.92 -4.69 -11.54
CA TRP A 230 16.35 -4.75 -11.22
C TRP A 230 16.88 -6.19 -11.30
N ASP A 231 17.79 -6.46 -12.23
CA ASP A 231 18.56 -7.70 -12.31
C ASP A 231 19.87 -7.54 -11.54
N ALA A 232 19.93 -8.08 -10.33
CA ALA A 232 21.07 -7.91 -9.44
C ALA A 232 22.31 -8.68 -9.91
N ALA A 233 22.15 -9.75 -10.70
CA ALA A 233 23.27 -10.55 -11.20
C ALA A 233 24.15 -9.76 -12.16
N ILE A 234 23.54 -8.91 -12.99
CA ILE A 234 24.25 -8.04 -13.95
C ILE A 234 24.21 -6.57 -13.56
N ARG A 235 23.55 -6.23 -12.45
CA ARG A 235 23.38 -4.87 -11.91
C ARG A 235 22.79 -3.90 -12.93
N ARG A 236 21.69 -4.29 -13.58
CA ARG A 236 21.01 -3.48 -14.60
C ARG A 236 19.49 -3.54 -14.47
N TRP A 237 18.84 -2.46 -14.89
CA TRP A 237 17.40 -2.44 -15.14
C TRP A 237 17.10 -3.14 -16.47
N ARG A 238 16.18 -4.12 -16.49
CA ARG A 238 15.84 -4.88 -17.71
C ARG A 238 14.34 -5.05 -17.88
N SER A 239 13.89 -5.21 -19.11
CA SER A 239 12.53 -5.61 -19.42
C SER A 239 12.22 -7.02 -18.89
N PRO A 240 11.07 -7.22 -18.22
CA PRO A 240 10.59 -8.52 -17.82
C PRO A 240 9.81 -9.26 -18.92
N LYS A 241 9.77 -8.72 -20.16
CA LYS A 241 8.99 -9.30 -21.27
C LYS A 241 9.24 -10.79 -21.46
N GLY A 242 8.15 -11.56 -21.48
CA GLY A 242 8.20 -13.00 -21.72
C GLY A 242 8.74 -13.82 -20.55
N MET A 243 8.99 -13.20 -19.40
CA MET A 243 9.39 -13.91 -18.18
C MET A 243 8.16 -14.32 -17.37
N PRO A 244 8.22 -15.43 -16.61
CA PRO A 244 7.18 -15.75 -15.64
C PRO A 244 7.16 -14.70 -14.53
N LEU A 245 6.00 -14.07 -14.32
CA LEU A 245 5.83 -13.00 -13.33
C LEU A 245 5.17 -13.50 -12.03
N VAL A 246 5.32 -12.73 -10.97
CA VAL A 246 4.68 -12.97 -9.65
C VAL A 246 3.45 -12.08 -9.51
N ASN A 247 2.35 -12.66 -9.04
CA ASN A 247 1.16 -11.93 -8.60
C ASN A 247 0.63 -12.51 -7.29
N VAL A 248 0.33 -11.65 -6.34
CA VAL A 248 -0.39 -11.96 -5.10
C VAL A 248 -1.78 -11.34 -5.23
N ASN A 249 -2.82 -12.15 -5.11
CA ASN A 249 -4.20 -11.65 -5.19
C ASN A 249 -4.43 -10.61 -4.07
N PRO A 250 -4.83 -9.36 -4.39
CA PRO A 250 -4.93 -8.27 -3.41
C PRO A 250 -6.21 -8.29 -2.57
N VAL A 251 -7.05 -9.32 -2.71
CA VAL A 251 -8.23 -9.55 -1.86
C VAL A 251 -7.95 -10.70 -0.89
N SER A 252 -7.42 -11.83 -1.38
CA SER A 252 -7.11 -12.98 -0.53
C SER A 252 -5.72 -12.97 0.06
N TRP A 253 -4.80 -12.16 -0.47
CA TRP A 253 -3.39 -12.06 -0.06
C TRP A 253 -2.61 -13.35 -0.26
N ARG A 254 -3.00 -14.14 -1.24
CA ARG A 254 -2.40 -15.42 -1.61
C ARG A 254 -1.93 -15.37 -3.06
N GLU A 255 -0.73 -15.88 -3.28
CA GLU A 255 -0.17 -16.05 -4.63
C GLU A 255 -0.92 -17.13 -5.44
N ASN A 256 -1.35 -18.20 -4.78
CA ASN A 256 -1.94 -19.38 -5.42
C ASN A 256 -3.47 -19.30 -5.58
N ASP A 257 -4.10 -18.20 -5.18
CA ASP A 257 -5.53 -18.02 -5.37
C ASP A 257 -5.82 -17.50 -6.78
N ALA A 258 -6.47 -18.35 -7.58
CA ALA A 258 -6.83 -18.03 -8.94
C ALA A 258 -7.91 -16.95 -9.02
N ALA A 259 -8.86 -16.89 -8.08
CA ALA A 259 -9.93 -15.90 -8.08
C ALA A 259 -10.55 -15.66 -6.70
N THR A 260 -11.04 -14.44 -6.48
CA THR A 260 -11.83 -14.01 -5.33
C THR A 260 -13.09 -13.29 -5.79
N PRO A 261 -14.28 -13.69 -5.29
CA PRO A 261 -15.53 -13.04 -5.65
C PRO A 261 -15.62 -11.62 -5.06
N ALA A 262 -16.47 -10.79 -5.64
CA ALA A 262 -16.73 -9.43 -5.16
C ALA A 262 -17.22 -9.41 -3.70
N SER A 263 -17.90 -10.46 -3.24
CA SER A 263 -18.33 -10.62 -1.84
C SER A 263 -17.19 -10.56 -0.81
N LEU A 264 -15.94 -10.80 -1.22
CA LEU A 264 -14.76 -10.72 -0.34
C LEU A 264 -14.01 -9.39 -0.44
N HIS A 265 -14.27 -8.57 -1.46
CA HIS A 265 -13.62 -7.29 -1.66
C HIS A 265 -14.14 -6.27 -0.64
N LEU A 266 -13.26 -5.81 0.25
CA LEU A 266 -13.65 -5.00 1.39
C LEU A 266 -13.95 -3.55 1.03
N GLY A 267 -13.19 -2.96 0.11
CA GLY A 267 -13.58 -1.69 -0.47
C GLY A 267 -12.50 -0.90 -1.16
N ALA A 268 -12.93 -0.25 -2.24
CA ALA A 268 -12.12 0.65 -3.03
C ALA A 268 -12.33 2.09 -2.56
N VAL A 269 -11.30 2.94 -2.61
CA VAL A 269 -11.44 4.39 -2.40
C VAL A 269 -11.19 5.10 -3.73
N PRO A 270 -12.26 5.62 -4.38
CA PRO A 270 -12.16 6.32 -5.65
C PRO A 270 -11.29 7.59 -5.58
N PHE A 271 -10.63 7.91 -6.70
CA PHE A 271 -10.03 9.21 -6.96
C PHE A 271 -9.86 9.41 -8.48
N GLY A 272 -9.59 10.64 -8.91
CA GLY A 272 -9.34 10.97 -10.32
C GLY A 272 -10.35 11.94 -10.92
N VAL A 273 -11.54 12.09 -10.32
CA VAL A 273 -12.48 13.15 -10.67
C VAL A 273 -12.73 14.09 -9.49
N ALA A 274 -13.01 15.37 -9.77
CA ALA A 274 -13.19 16.40 -8.75
C ALA A 274 -14.30 16.05 -7.73
N ALA A 275 -15.34 15.34 -8.16
CA ALA A 275 -16.45 14.89 -7.32
C ALA A 275 -16.10 13.74 -6.37
N THR A 276 -15.01 12.99 -6.61
CA THR A 276 -14.63 11.79 -5.85
C THR A 276 -13.27 11.91 -5.18
N HIS A 277 -12.74 13.12 -5.01
CA HIS A 277 -11.43 13.34 -4.39
C HIS A 277 -11.39 12.77 -2.96
N PHE A 278 -10.93 11.52 -2.86
CA PHE A 278 -10.86 10.74 -1.63
C PHE A 278 -12.22 10.57 -0.92
N SER A 279 -13.22 10.11 -1.68
CA SER A 279 -14.59 9.89 -1.24
C SER A 279 -14.77 8.59 -0.43
N HIS A 280 -15.98 8.37 0.09
CA HIS A 280 -16.34 7.15 0.83
C HIS A 280 -15.92 5.84 0.13
N PRO A 281 -15.49 4.82 0.89
CA PRO A 281 -15.18 3.52 0.34
C PRO A 281 -16.39 2.85 -0.33
N VAL A 282 -16.14 2.17 -1.44
CA VAL A 282 -17.12 1.36 -2.18
C VAL A 282 -16.78 -0.11 -1.99
N ALA A 283 -17.54 -0.78 -1.14
CA ALA A 283 -17.40 -2.22 -0.87
C ALA A 283 -17.90 -3.05 -2.07
N ARG A 284 -17.38 -4.29 -2.19
CA ARG A 284 -17.88 -5.29 -3.16
C ARG A 284 -17.85 -4.84 -4.62
N LEU A 285 -16.93 -3.92 -4.96
CA LEU A 285 -16.90 -3.27 -6.27
C LEU A 285 -16.50 -4.23 -7.39
N VAL A 286 -15.45 -5.04 -7.17
CA VAL A 286 -14.91 -5.95 -8.18
C VAL A 286 -14.64 -7.35 -7.60
N SER A 287 -14.77 -8.36 -8.44
CA SER A 287 -14.07 -9.63 -8.27
C SER A 287 -12.64 -9.49 -8.81
N ALA A 288 -11.71 -10.33 -8.33
CA ALA A 288 -10.31 -10.29 -8.72
C ALA A 288 -9.81 -11.69 -9.10
N ARG A 289 -9.18 -11.82 -10.26
CA ARG A 289 -8.68 -13.08 -10.81
C ARG A 289 -7.20 -12.95 -11.16
N THR A 290 -6.40 -13.90 -10.71
CA THR A 290 -4.96 -13.94 -11.04
C THR A 290 -4.78 -14.59 -12.42
N ALA A 291 -4.18 -13.86 -13.37
CA ALA A 291 -3.82 -14.39 -14.68
C ALA A 291 -2.69 -13.58 -15.32
N HIS A 292 -1.85 -14.23 -16.12
CA HIS A 292 -0.69 -13.61 -16.79
C HIS A 292 0.31 -12.92 -15.84
N GLY A 293 0.27 -13.24 -14.54
CA GLY A 293 1.08 -12.52 -13.55
C GLY A 293 0.51 -11.17 -13.13
N TYR A 294 -0.79 -10.95 -13.34
CA TYR A 294 -1.52 -9.75 -12.95
C TYR A 294 -2.85 -10.09 -12.28
N THR A 295 -3.48 -9.07 -11.73
CA THR A 295 -4.83 -9.11 -11.16
C THR A 295 -5.83 -8.55 -12.17
N LEU A 296 -6.71 -9.40 -12.67
CA LEU A 296 -7.79 -9.02 -13.58
C LEU A 296 -9.07 -8.78 -12.78
N VAL A 297 -9.70 -7.63 -12.97
CA VAL A 297 -10.89 -7.22 -12.22
C VAL A 297 -12.15 -7.21 -13.08
N SER A 298 -13.27 -7.60 -12.47
CA SER A 298 -14.60 -7.60 -13.10
C SER A 298 -15.71 -7.28 -12.09
N PRO A 299 -16.68 -6.39 -12.41
CA PRO A 299 -16.77 -5.62 -13.65
C PRO A 299 -15.64 -4.58 -13.75
N ALA A 300 -15.52 -3.92 -14.90
CA ALA A 300 -14.64 -2.78 -15.05
C ALA A 300 -15.00 -1.68 -14.03
N PRO A 301 -14.04 -1.18 -13.23
CA PRO A 301 -14.23 -0.01 -12.39
C PRO A 301 -14.93 1.15 -13.13
N PRO A 302 -15.96 1.78 -12.52
CA PRO A 302 -16.69 2.87 -13.18
C PRO A 302 -15.80 4.07 -13.47
N ALA A 303 -15.79 4.56 -14.73
CA ALA A 303 -14.99 5.70 -15.14
C ALA A 303 -15.34 7.00 -14.39
N GLY A 304 -16.59 7.16 -13.95
CA GLY A 304 -17.00 8.28 -13.11
C GLY A 304 -16.44 8.25 -11.68
N LEU A 305 -15.78 7.16 -11.28
CA LEU A 305 -15.14 6.98 -9.98
C LEU A 305 -13.61 6.89 -10.09
N PHE A 306 -13.13 6.19 -11.12
CA PHE A 306 -11.71 5.93 -11.39
C PHE A 306 -11.37 6.45 -12.78
N ASP A 307 -10.73 7.62 -12.83
CA ASP A 307 -10.32 8.30 -14.06
C ASP A 307 -8.87 8.78 -13.93
N ASP A 308 -7.99 8.24 -14.75
CA ASP A 308 -6.57 8.60 -14.75
C ASP A 308 -6.27 9.76 -15.72
N GLY A 309 -7.30 10.34 -16.35
CA GLY A 309 -7.17 11.38 -17.37
C GLY A 309 -6.62 10.87 -18.69
N GLY A 310 -6.67 9.54 -18.94
CA GLY A 310 -6.16 8.93 -20.17
C GLY A 310 -4.64 8.79 -20.19
N VAL A 311 -4.00 8.72 -19.02
CA VAL A 311 -2.55 8.46 -18.92
C VAL A 311 -2.21 7.05 -19.40
N PHE A 312 -3.05 6.06 -19.08
CA PHE A 312 -2.91 4.68 -19.53
C PHE A 312 -4.02 4.25 -20.48
N SER A 313 -3.75 3.19 -21.25
CA SER A 313 -4.72 2.64 -22.20
C SER A 313 -5.93 2.03 -21.48
N ARG A 314 -7.08 2.02 -22.17
CA ARG A 314 -8.34 1.52 -21.60
C ARG A 314 -8.17 0.10 -21.03
N GLY A 315 -8.59 -0.06 -19.77
CA GLY A 315 -8.52 -1.33 -19.06
C GLY A 315 -7.17 -1.61 -18.38
N ASN A 316 -6.20 -0.69 -18.48
CA ASN A 316 -5.06 -0.66 -17.58
C ASN A 316 -5.42 0.24 -16.39
N TYR A 317 -5.43 -0.32 -15.17
CA TYR A 317 -5.79 0.39 -13.94
C TYR A 317 -4.58 0.69 -13.05
N HIS A 318 -3.38 0.77 -13.64
CA HIS A 318 -2.11 0.97 -12.94
C HIS A 318 -2.13 2.12 -11.92
N VAL A 319 -2.73 3.27 -12.25
CA VAL A 319 -2.87 4.41 -11.30
C VAL A 319 -3.66 4.04 -10.04
N PHE A 320 -4.54 3.04 -10.14
CA PHE A 320 -5.49 2.63 -9.10
C PHE A 320 -5.13 1.31 -8.41
N ASP A 321 -3.94 0.74 -8.65
CA ASP A 321 -3.56 -0.58 -8.12
C ASP A 321 -3.73 -0.70 -6.59
N ILE A 322 -3.50 0.39 -5.86
CA ILE A 322 -3.71 0.45 -4.40
C ILE A 322 -5.15 0.85 -4.07
N ASN A 323 -5.67 1.87 -4.76
CA ASN A 323 -6.96 2.49 -4.45
C ASN A 323 -8.15 1.56 -4.64
N LEU A 324 -8.08 0.66 -5.62
CA LEU A 324 -9.10 -0.38 -5.78
C LEU A 324 -9.18 -1.32 -4.57
N PHE A 325 -8.11 -1.44 -3.78
CA PHE A 325 -8.03 -2.35 -2.64
C PHE A 325 -7.69 -1.60 -1.35
N TRP A 326 -8.09 -0.33 -1.21
CA TRP A 326 -7.69 0.53 -0.09
C TRP A 326 -8.10 -0.06 1.28
N VAL A 327 -9.34 -0.53 1.41
CA VAL A 327 -9.82 -1.14 2.68
C VAL A 327 -9.20 -2.52 2.87
N ASP A 328 -9.07 -3.29 1.79
CA ASP A 328 -8.41 -4.60 1.79
C ASP A 328 -6.97 -4.48 2.32
N LEU A 329 -6.19 -3.53 1.81
CA LEU A 329 -4.82 -3.25 2.24
C LEU A 329 -4.76 -2.84 3.70
N ARG A 330 -5.63 -1.92 4.12
CA ARG A 330 -5.70 -1.45 5.51
C ARG A 330 -5.97 -2.60 6.48
N ALA A 331 -6.93 -3.45 6.16
CA ALA A 331 -7.24 -4.66 6.92
C ALA A 331 -6.07 -5.66 6.92
N ASN A 332 -5.41 -5.86 5.78
CA ASN A 332 -4.30 -6.80 5.68
C ASN A 332 -3.05 -6.32 6.43
N ALA A 333 -2.70 -5.04 6.32
CA ALA A 333 -1.59 -4.44 7.04
C ALA A 333 -1.80 -4.57 8.55
N ARG A 334 -3.03 -4.31 9.06
CA ARG A 334 -3.38 -4.58 10.46
C ARG A 334 -3.12 -6.05 10.82
N ARG A 335 -3.63 -6.99 10.01
CA ARG A 335 -3.49 -8.43 10.26
C ARG A 335 -2.02 -8.86 10.33
N ARG A 336 -1.18 -8.39 9.40
CA ARG A 336 0.26 -8.71 9.38
C ARG A 336 1.02 -8.08 10.53
N LEU A 337 0.69 -6.83 10.89
CA LEU A 337 1.29 -6.19 12.07
C LEU A 337 0.96 -6.97 13.35
N THR A 338 -0.31 -7.35 13.53
CA THR A 338 -0.72 -8.18 14.66
C THR A 338 0.08 -9.48 14.70
N ALA A 339 0.15 -10.22 13.59
CA ALA A 339 0.91 -11.47 13.50
C ALA A 339 2.40 -11.28 13.84
N PHE A 340 3.02 -10.20 13.34
CA PHE A 340 4.40 -9.85 13.62
C PHE A 340 4.65 -9.57 15.11
N LEU A 341 3.77 -8.78 15.74
CA LEU A 341 3.88 -8.45 17.16
C LEU A 341 3.68 -9.67 18.06
N MET A 342 2.82 -10.61 17.65
CA MET A 342 2.63 -11.89 18.36
C MET A 342 3.89 -12.76 18.31
N GLN A 343 4.56 -12.83 17.14
CA GLN A 343 5.81 -13.59 16.97
C GLN A 343 6.95 -13.05 17.85
N ARG A 344 6.97 -11.72 18.11
CA ARG A 344 7.99 -11.09 18.95
C ARG A 344 7.77 -11.24 20.46
N GLY A 345 6.64 -11.77 20.92
CA GLY A 345 6.42 -12.11 22.33
C GLY A 345 6.32 -10.92 23.30
N GLU A 346 6.20 -9.68 22.82
CA GLU A 346 6.17 -8.49 23.66
C GLU A 346 4.82 -7.78 23.59
N ALA A 347 3.97 -8.00 24.59
CA ALA A 347 2.85 -7.11 24.83
C ALA A 347 2.45 -7.11 26.31
N LYS A 348 2.86 -6.07 27.05
CA LYS A 348 2.21 -5.69 28.32
C LYS A 348 0.85 -5.04 28.06
N TYR A 349 0.74 -4.30 26.95
CA TYR A 349 -0.48 -3.69 26.46
C TYR A 349 -1.44 -4.73 25.85
N PRO A 350 -2.76 -4.46 25.82
CA PRO A 350 -3.70 -5.31 25.09
C PRO A 350 -3.33 -5.43 23.62
N LEU A 351 -3.56 -6.58 22.99
CA LEU A 351 -3.40 -6.75 21.55
C LEU A 351 -4.71 -7.24 20.94
N ILE A 352 -5.39 -6.39 20.18
CA ILE A 352 -6.66 -6.73 19.51
C ILE A 352 -6.36 -7.57 18.26
N GLU A 353 -6.36 -8.89 18.43
CA GLU A 353 -6.02 -9.86 17.39
C GLU A 353 -7.02 -9.85 16.25
N GLY A 354 -8.30 -9.71 16.58
CA GLY A 354 -9.35 -9.66 15.59
C GLY A 354 -10.74 -9.86 16.18
N PRO A 355 -11.73 -10.16 15.33
CA PRO A 355 -11.61 -10.18 13.88
C PRO A 355 -11.21 -8.80 13.31
N VAL A 356 -10.50 -8.82 12.18
CA VAL A 356 -10.10 -7.57 11.47
C VAL A 356 -11.20 -7.09 10.53
N THR A 357 -12.04 -8.02 10.08
CA THR A 357 -13.11 -7.80 9.13
C THR A 357 -14.34 -8.59 9.59
N ALA A 358 -15.54 -8.06 9.36
CA ALA A 358 -16.78 -8.78 9.60
C ALA A 358 -17.84 -8.37 8.57
N SER A 359 -18.84 -9.24 8.38
CA SER A 359 -20.02 -8.93 7.57
C SER A 359 -21.28 -9.14 8.41
N ALA A 360 -22.24 -8.25 8.25
CA ALA A 360 -23.57 -8.33 8.84
C ALA A 360 -24.63 -8.07 7.77
N THR A 361 -25.90 -8.32 8.08
CA THR A 361 -27.02 -8.06 7.17
C THR A 361 -28.07 -7.23 7.88
N ILE A 362 -28.62 -6.21 7.20
CA ILE A 362 -29.67 -5.36 7.76
C ILE A 362 -30.83 -6.21 8.31
N GLY A 363 -31.31 -5.85 9.51
CA GLY A 363 -32.48 -6.48 10.11
C GLY A 363 -32.25 -7.90 10.63
N ARG A 364 -31.03 -8.44 10.53
CA ARG A 364 -30.66 -9.77 11.06
C ARG A 364 -29.85 -9.62 12.36
N PRO A 365 -30.08 -10.47 13.38
CA PRO A 365 -29.23 -10.50 14.56
C PRO A 365 -27.76 -10.70 14.20
N PHE A 366 -26.89 -9.88 14.79
CA PHE A 366 -25.45 -9.92 14.65
C PHE A 366 -24.79 -10.14 16.02
N ARG A 367 -23.73 -10.95 16.05
CA ARG A 367 -22.90 -11.20 17.24
C ARG A 367 -21.45 -11.39 16.79
N LEU A 368 -20.53 -10.69 17.45
CA LEU A 368 -19.10 -10.72 17.16
C LEU A 368 -18.29 -10.59 18.45
N GLN A 369 -17.43 -11.56 18.73
CA GLN A 369 -16.51 -11.51 19.86
C GLN A 369 -15.16 -10.96 19.42
N LEU A 370 -14.67 -9.91 20.09
CA LEU A 370 -13.29 -9.45 19.92
C LEU A 370 -12.33 -10.42 20.62
N ALA A 371 -11.31 -10.87 19.89
CA ALA A 371 -10.19 -11.64 20.42
C ALA A 371 -9.07 -10.67 20.82
N VAL A 372 -8.69 -10.69 22.11
CA VAL A 372 -7.64 -9.80 22.64
C VAL A 372 -6.68 -10.57 23.52
N ARG A 373 -5.38 -10.39 23.26
CA ARG A 373 -4.28 -10.89 24.10
C ARG A 373 -3.96 -9.89 25.22
N ASN A 374 -3.46 -10.41 26.34
CA ASN A 374 -3.16 -9.62 27.56
C ASN A 374 -4.41 -8.91 28.08
N ALA A 375 -5.43 -9.75 28.31
CA ALA A 375 -6.84 -9.41 28.38
C ALA A 375 -7.11 -8.04 29.03
N PRO A 376 -7.87 -7.18 28.33
CA PRO A 376 -8.22 -5.86 28.82
C PRO A 376 -9.21 -5.95 29.99
N ALA A 377 -9.22 -4.92 30.81
CA ALA A 377 -10.24 -4.73 31.83
C ALA A 377 -11.51 -4.07 31.25
N VAL A 378 -11.36 -3.25 30.20
CA VAL A 378 -12.46 -2.46 29.61
C VAL A 378 -12.29 -2.31 28.09
N PHE A 379 -13.40 -2.42 27.37
CA PHE A 379 -13.51 -2.15 25.94
C PHE A 379 -14.36 -0.90 25.66
N SER A 380 -14.03 -0.18 24.59
CA SER A 380 -14.89 0.87 24.03
C SER A 380 -14.88 0.81 22.50
N ALA A 381 -15.96 1.25 21.86
CA ALA A 381 -16.06 1.32 20.41
C ALA A 381 -16.60 2.69 19.96
N GLN A 382 -16.12 3.15 18.82
CA GLN A 382 -16.65 4.30 18.08
C GLN A 382 -17.10 3.83 16.69
N ASN A 383 -18.01 4.59 16.08
CA ASN A 383 -18.52 4.33 14.73
C ASN A 383 -19.16 2.94 14.55
N LEU A 384 -19.79 2.41 15.60
CA LEU A 384 -20.65 1.24 15.46
C LEU A 384 -21.86 1.59 14.57
N PRO A 385 -22.24 0.72 13.62
CA PRO A 385 -23.48 0.89 12.88
C PRO A 385 -24.68 1.02 13.81
N ALA A 386 -25.66 1.83 13.42
CA ALA A 386 -26.91 1.97 14.17
C ALA A 386 -27.55 0.59 14.43
N GLY A 387 -27.98 0.37 15.67
CA GLY A 387 -28.55 -0.89 16.15
C GLY A 387 -27.55 -1.92 16.68
N LEU A 388 -26.23 -1.64 16.61
CA LEU A 388 -25.19 -2.45 17.26
C LEU A 388 -24.66 -1.78 18.52
N HIS A 389 -24.29 -2.60 19.50
CA HIS A 389 -23.75 -2.18 20.79
C HIS A 389 -22.57 -3.06 21.19
N LEU A 390 -21.58 -2.48 21.89
CA LEU A 390 -20.46 -3.20 22.48
C LEU A 390 -20.73 -3.44 23.97
N ASN A 391 -20.52 -4.67 24.43
CA ASN A 391 -20.37 -4.98 25.84
C ASN A 391 -18.93 -4.63 26.27
N ASP A 392 -18.80 -3.63 27.15
CA ASP A 392 -17.54 -3.06 27.61
C ASP A 392 -16.70 -4.02 28.49
N SER A 393 -17.33 -5.02 29.10
CA SER A 393 -16.66 -6.00 29.96
C SER A 393 -16.20 -7.25 29.20
N THR A 394 -16.93 -7.65 28.15
CA THR A 394 -16.61 -8.87 27.38
C THR A 394 -15.96 -8.59 26.03
N GLY A 395 -16.10 -7.37 25.49
CA GLY A 395 -15.67 -7.05 24.14
C GLY A 395 -16.59 -7.62 23.05
N GLU A 396 -17.80 -8.04 23.42
CA GLU A 396 -18.76 -8.59 22.47
C GLU A 396 -19.61 -7.49 21.82
N ILE A 397 -19.67 -7.46 20.48
CA ILE A 397 -20.55 -6.59 19.71
C ILE A 397 -21.80 -7.38 19.34
N THR A 398 -22.97 -6.88 19.70
CA THR A 398 -24.27 -7.51 19.41
C THR A 398 -25.32 -6.52 18.95
N GLY A 399 -26.38 -6.99 18.32
CA GLY A 399 -27.56 -6.18 17.99
C GLY A 399 -28.16 -6.54 16.65
N VAL A 400 -28.89 -5.59 16.06
CA VAL A 400 -29.50 -5.73 14.73
C VAL A 400 -29.16 -4.47 13.94
N PRO A 401 -28.26 -4.54 12.95
CA PRO A 401 -27.82 -3.35 12.23
C PRO A 401 -28.93 -2.83 11.31
N THR A 402 -29.04 -1.51 11.20
CA THR A 402 -30.07 -0.85 10.39
C THR A 402 -29.54 0.01 9.25
N ALA A 403 -28.22 0.23 9.18
CA ALA A 403 -27.58 1.08 8.17
C ALA A 403 -26.64 0.26 7.28
N PRO A 404 -26.85 0.22 5.95
CA PRO A 404 -25.98 -0.52 5.03
C PRO A 404 -24.61 0.15 4.87
N GLY A 405 -23.71 -0.57 4.24
CA GLY A 405 -22.44 -0.04 3.73
C GLY A 405 -21.22 -0.46 4.56
N PRO A 406 -20.03 0.02 4.17
CA PRO A 406 -18.82 -0.18 4.95
C PRO A 406 -18.80 0.75 6.17
N HIS A 407 -18.45 0.19 7.32
CA HIS A 407 -18.29 0.89 8.59
C HIS A 407 -16.90 0.61 9.16
N ALA A 408 -16.18 1.66 9.52
CA ALA A 408 -14.88 1.55 10.19
C ALA A 408 -15.09 1.66 11.70
N VAL A 409 -15.27 0.53 12.37
CA VAL A 409 -15.50 0.48 13.82
C VAL A 409 -14.15 0.59 14.53
N VAL A 410 -13.92 1.68 15.26
CA VAL A 410 -12.69 1.88 16.04
C VAL A 410 -12.89 1.29 17.43
N VAL A 411 -12.18 0.19 17.72
CA VAL A 411 -12.23 -0.50 19.02
C VAL A 411 -10.98 -0.17 19.83
N THR A 412 -11.17 0.10 21.12
CA THR A 412 -10.09 0.30 22.09
C THR A 412 -10.23 -0.72 23.21
N ALA A 413 -9.12 -1.36 23.55
CA ALA A 413 -8.99 -2.30 24.65
C ALA A 413 -7.97 -1.73 25.64
N THR A 414 -8.32 -1.67 26.94
CA THR A 414 -7.47 -1.08 27.99
C THR A 414 -7.24 -2.05 29.12
N ASN A 415 -5.98 -2.22 29.53
CA ASN A 415 -5.59 -2.90 30.77
C ASN A 415 -4.76 -1.96 31.66
N THR A 416 -4.23 -2.47 32.77
CA THR A 416 -3.42 -1.70 33.72
C THR A 416 -2.09 -1.19 33.15
N ALA A 417 -1.58 -1.79 32.08
CA ALA A 417 -0.37 -1.34 31.39
C ALA A 417 -0.66 -0.24 30.35
N GLY A 418 -1.90 -0.12 29.88
CA GLY A 418 -2.35 0.93 28.96
C GLY A 418 -3.41 0.45 27.98
N ALA A 419 -3.57 1.21 26.89
CA ALA A 419 -4.58 0.97 25.87
C ALA A 419 -3.98 0.56 24.52
N SER A 420 -4.77 -0.13 23.71
CA SER A 420 -4.50 -0.33 22.28
C SER A 420 -5.78 -0.14 21.48
N THR A 421 -5.65 0.56 20.37
CA THR A 421 -6.76 0.91 19.47
C THR A 421 -6.54 0.24 18.13
N ALA A 422 -7.62 -0.27 17.54
CA ALA A 422 -7.59 -0.90 16.23
C ALA A 422 -8.94 -0.73 15.51
N GLU A 423 -8.94 -0.84 14.20
CA GLU A 423 -10.14 -0.71 13.39
C GLU A 423 -10.64 -2.06 12.87
N LEU A 424 -11.92 -2.33 13.06
CA LEU A 424 -12.67 -3.42 12.44
C LEU A 424 -13.40 -2.88 11.21
N ALA A 425 -13.08 -3.44 10.03
CA ALA A 425 -13.85 -3.17 8.81
C ALA A 425 -15.12 -4.04 8.82
N LEU A 426 -16.27 -3.43 9.12
CA LEU A 426 -17.57 -4.10 9.16
C LEU A 426 -18.40 -3.72 7.93
N ILE A 427 -18.78 -4.70 7.12
CA ILE A 427 -19.68 -4.49 5.98
C ILE A 427 -21.08 -4.90 6.38
N VAL A 428 -22.03 -3.97 6.35
CA VAL A 428 -23.45 -4.27 6.53
C VAL A 428 -24.10 -4.38 5.15
N ASP A 429 -24.33 -5.61 4.73
CA ASP A 429 -25.01 -5.94 3.47
C ASP A 429 -26.51 -5.63 3.58
N ALA A 430 -27.12 -5.24 2.47
CA ALA A 430 -28.58 -5.11 2.38
C ALA A 430 -29.25 -6.48 2.62
N ALA A 431 -30.48 -6.48 3.14
CA ALA A 431 -31.26 -7.70 3.19
C ALA A 431 -31.49 -8.20 1.76
N VAL A 432 -31.20 -9.47 1.50
CA VAL A 432 -31.63 -10.13 0.27
C VAL A 432 -33.08 -10.55 0.50
N ASP A 433 -33.98 -10.01 -0.34
CA ASP A 433 -35.40 -10.40 -0.36
C ASP A 433 -35.59 -11.85 -0.81
#